data_AF-A0A5C8TWP2-F1
#
_entry.id   AF-A0A5C8TWP2-F1
#
_cell.length_a   1.000
_cell.length_b   1.000
_cell.length_c   1.000
_cell.angle_alpha   90.00
_cell.angle_beta   90.00
_cell.angle_gamma   90.00
#
_symmetry.space_group_name_H-M   'P 1'
#
loop_
_entity.id
_entity.type
_entity.pdbx_description
1 polymer ?
#
loop_
_entity_poly.entity_id
_entity_poly.type
_entity_poly.pdbx_seq_one_letter_code
_entity_poly.pdbx_strand_id
1 'polypeptide(L)' 'MPRKKPQPILQLRRYAGSRLYDPDSKTYISAEDLQRFRMEGHRISVRDVETGQDVTEACINYRIH' A
#
# COMPACT_ATOMS: atom_id res chain seq x y z
N MET A 1 -2.48 -29.35 3.10
CA MET A 1 -3.34 -28.19 2.77
C MET A 1 -2.54 -26.93 3.04
N PRO A 2 -2.12 -26.13 2.05
CA PRO A 2 -1.54 -24.84 2.38
C PRO A 2 -2.68 -23.98 2.92
N ARG A 3 -2.61 -23.68 4.22
CA ARG A 3 -3.51 -22.70 4.85
C ARG A 3 -3.32 -21.41 4.05
N LYS A 4 -4.34 -21.00 3.28
CA LYS A 4 -4.42 -19.62 2.76
C LYS A 4 -4.38 -18.74 4.00
N LYS A 5 -3.18 -18.26 4.36
CA LYS A 5 -3.03 -17.22 5.37
C LYS A 5 -3.92 -16.08 4.88
N PRO A 6 -4.76 -15.48 5.75
CA PRO A 6 -5.55 -14.34 5.36
C PRO A 6 -4.59 -13.34 4.73
N GLN A 7 -4.85 -12.98 3.47
CA GLN A 7 -4.00 -12.11 2.69
C GLN A 7 -3.85 -10.82 3.50
N PRO A 8 -2.65 -10.50 4.00
CA PRO A 8 -2.49 -9.35 4.89
C PRO A 8 -2.89 -8.10 4.11
N ILE A 9 -3.82 -7.33 4.68
CA ILE A 9 -4.20 -6.04 4.11
C ILE A 9 -3.09 -5.08 4.51
N LEU A 10 -2.32 -4.60 3.54
CA LEU A 10 -1.27 -3.62 3.75
C LEU A 10 -1.91 -2.25 3.96
N GLN A 11 -1.90 -1.76 5.21
CA GLN A 11 -2.48 -0.47 5.58
C GLN A 11 -1.44 0.63 5.52
N LEU A 12 -1.19 1.15 4.32
CA LEU A 12 -0.18 2.17 4.10
C LEU A 12 -0.69 3.56 4.41
N ARG A 13 0.21 4.39 4.90
CA ARG A 13 0.01 5.82 5.14
C ARG A 13 0.78 6.60 4.10
N ARG A 14 0.07 7.40 3.30
CA ARG A 14 0.68 8.31 2.34
C ARG A 14 1.02 9.62 3.03
N TYR A 15 2.26 10.03 2.87
CA TYR A 15 2.75 11.36 3.24
C TYR A 15 3.09 12.15 1.98
N ALA A 16 3.22 13.47 2.11
CA ALA A 16 3.71 14.36 1.07
C ALA A 16 4.96 13.79 0.37
N GLY A 17 5.04 13.94 -0.95
CA GLY A 17 6.18 13.48 -1.76
C GLY A 17 6.17 12.00 -2.11
N SER A 18 5.00 11.37 -2.24
CA SER A 18 4.81 9.97 -2.66
C SER A 18 5.45 8.92 -1.74
N ARG A 19 5.78 9.29 -0.50
CA ARG A 19 6.26 8.33 0.51
C ARG A 19 5.10 7.56 1.09
N LEU A 20 5.17 6.24 0.99
CA LEU A 20 4.24 5.31 1.62
C LEU A 20 4.92 4.72 2.84
N TYR A 21 4.25 4.78 3.98
CA TYR A 21 4.74 4.22 5.23
C TYR A 21 3.81 3.09 5.65
N ASP A 22 4.40 1.93 5.94
CA ASP A 22 3.69 0.82 6.54
C ASP A 22 3.82 0.90 8.06
N PRO A 23 2.73 1.18 8.81
CA PRO A 23 2.75 1.23 10.26
C PRO A 23 2.89 -0.14 10.91
N ASP A 24 2.57 -1.23 10.18
CA ASP A 24 2.68 -2.60 10.68
C ASP A 24 4.15 -3.05 10.76
N SER A 25 4.87 -2.94 9.65
CA SER A 25 6.31 -3.19 9.52
C SER A 25 7.17 -2.01 9.99
N LYS A 26 6.54 -0.88 10.31
CA LYS A 26 7.17 0.40 10.70
C LYS A 26 8.24 0.87 9.70
N THR A 27 8.04 0.58 8.41
CA THR A 27 9.02 0.85 7.35
C THR A 27 8.42 1.68 6.24
N TYR A 28 9.28 2.34 5.46
CA TYR A 28 8.87 3.01 4.23
C TYR A 28 8.83 1.99 3.09
N ILE A 29 7.75 2.07 2.32
CA ILE A 29 7.49 1.21 1.17
C ILE A 29 7.67 2.06 -0.09
N SER A 30 8.41 1.53 -1.06
CA SER A 30 8.58 2.19 -2.36
C SER A 30 7.40 1.88 -3.29
N ALA A 31 7.22 2.68 -4.34
CA ALA A 31 6.24 2.38 -5.38
C ALA A 31 6.49 1.02 -6.07
N GLU A 32 7.74 0.58 -6.13
CA GLU A 32 8.12 -0.74 -6.66
C GLU A 32 7.64 -1.89 -5.76
N ASP A 33 7.82 -1.77 -4.44
CA ASP A 33 7.30 -2.74 -3.48
C ASP A 33 5.77 -2.79 -3.52
N LEU A 34 5.12 -1.64 -3.66
CA LEU A 34 3.66 -1.57 -3.86
C LEU A 34 3.20 -2.41 -5.06
N GLN A 35 3.90 -2.30 -6.18
CA GLN A 35 3.61 -3.12 -7.37
C GLN A 35 3.86 -4.60 -7.12
N ARG A 36 4.94 -4.97 -6.42
CA ARG A 36 5.21 -6.36 -6.01
C ARG A 36 4.07 -6.91 -5.16
N PHE A 37 3.62 -6.17 -4.15
CA PHE A 37 2.52 -6.59 -3.30
C PHE A 37 1.22 -6.78 -4.08
N ARG A 38 0.93 -5.87 -5.02
CA ARG A 38 -0.22 -6.00 -5.91
C ARG A 38 -0.11 -7.23 -6.82
N MET A 39 1.06 -7.49 -7.40
CA MET A 39 1.31 -8.66 -8.25
C MET A 39 1.20 -9.98 -7.47
N GLU A 40 1.61 -9.98 -6.21
CA GLU A 40 1.49 -11.14 -5.31
C GLU A 40 0.04 -11.33 -4.80
N GLY A 41 -0.87 -10.40 -5.12
CA GLY A 41 -2.30 -10.48 -4.80
C GLY A 41 -2.67 -9.90 -3.44
N HIS A 42 -1.76 -9.17 -2.78
CA HIS A 42 -2.06 -8.52 -1.52
C HIS A 42 -3.07 -7.39 -1.72
N ARG A 43 -3.97 -7.24 -0.73
CA ARG A 43 -4.88 -6.10 -0.68
C ARG A 43 -4.15 -4.92 -0.08
N ILE A 44 -4.05 -3.84 -0.83
CA ILE A 44 -3.40 -2.60 -0.40
C ILE A 44 -4.49 -1.61 -0.06
N SER A 45 -4.36 -0.93 1.08
CA SER A 45 -5.20 0.20 1.48
C SER A 45 -4.27 1.35 1.84
N VAL A 46 -4.42 2.49 1.17
CA VAL A 46 -3.58 3.67 1.34
C VAL A 46 -4.43 4.82 1.85
N ARG A 47 -4.06 5.35 3.01
CA ARG A 47 -4.72 6.52 3.59
C ARG A 47 -3.77 7.69 3.68
N ASP A 48 -4.21 8.83 3.19
CA ASP A 48 -3.47 10.07 3.24
C ASP A 48 -3.44 10.60 4.67
N VAL A 49 -2.26 10.93 5.19
CA VAL A 49 -2.10 11.36 6.58
C VAL A 49 -2.49 12.83 6.76
N GLU A 50 -2.31 13.65 5.72
CA GLU A 50 -2.59 15.08 5.77
C GLU A 50 -4.10 15.35 5.70
N THR A 51 -4.80 14.66 4.81
CA THR A 51 -6.25 14.83 4.59
C THR A 51 -7.09 13.77 5.29
N GLY A 52 -6.49 12.66 5.73
CA GLY A 52 -7.21 11.52 6.29
C GLY A 52 -8.04 10.75 5.26
N GLN A 53 -7.92 11.08 3.96
CA GLN A 53 -8.72 10.52 2.89
C GLN A 53 -8.17 9.18 2.40
N ASP A 54 -9.06 8.28 1.98
CA ASP A 54 -8.63 7.06 1.31
C ASP A 54 -8.15 7.41 -0.10
N VAL A 55 -6.87 7.17 -0.35
CA VAL A 55 -6.20 7.41 -1.63
C VAL A 55 -5.72 6.08 -2.22
N THR A 56 -6.32 4.97 -1.80
CA THR A 56 -5.99 3.62 -2.25
C THR A 56 -6.12 3.53 -3.76
N GLU A 57 -7.26 3.95 -4.30
CA GLU A 57 -7.51 3.93 -5.75
C GLU A 57 -6.55 4.85 -6.50
N ALA A 58 -6.29 6.06 -6.00
CA ALA A 58 -5.35 6.98 -6.61
C ALA A 58 -3.93 6.40 -6.66
N CYS A 59 -3.52 5.64 -5.64
CA CYS A 59 -2.20 5.02 -5.55
C CYS A 59 -2.10 3.76 -6.42
N ILE A 60 -3.12 2.90 -6.44
CA ILE A 60 -3.17 1.68 -7.25
C ILE A 60 -3.37 1.99 -8.74
N ASN A 61 -4.12 3.03 -9.06
CA ASN A 61 -4.40 3.47 -10.43
C ASN A 61 -3.33 4.43 -10.97
N TYR A 62 -2.32 4.78 -10.17
CA TYR A 62 -1.18 5.56 -10.64
C TYR A 62 -0.38 4.71 -11.63
N ARG A 63 -0.73 4.84 -12.91
CA ARG A 63 -0.04 4.21 -14.01
C ARG A 63 1.30 4.93 -14.13
N ILE A 64 2.36 4.27 -13.69
CA ILE A 64 3.73 4.73 -13.94
C ILE A 64 3.89 4.70 -15.48
N HIS A 65 3.96 5.88 -16.09
CA HIS A 65 4.24 6.06 -17.50
C HIS A 65 5.72 5.84 -17.80
#